data_AF-A0A7Y4X150-F1
#
_entry.id   AF-A0A7Y4X150-F1
#
_cell.length_a   1.000
_cell.length_b   1.000
_cell.length_c   1.000
_cell.angle_alpha   90.00
_cell.angle_beta   90.00
_cell.angle_gamma   90.00
#
_symmetry.space_group_name_H-M   'P 1'
#
loop_
_entity.id
_entity.type
_entity.pdbx_description
1 polymer ?
#
loop_
_entity_poly.entity_id
_entity_poly.type
_entity_poly.pdbx_seq_one_letter_code
_entity_poly.pdbx_strand_id
1 'polypeptide(L)'
;MNINDILMTPQMVADLYRSTLVETGEDPAHSLPQEKKEELASTLGWKSLGDNKKNILIIVQYKDAVHIPDGDLDFLTTMLAACKTGLTDVAILNLNNHPGASYKELTAFFKSKIVLLFDTEPSAFGLPMNFPHYQLQAFANATFLYSPSLTDLENDKLQKSKLWVCLKRLFNL
;
A
#
# COMPACT_ATOMS: atom_id res chain seq x y z
N MET A 1 47.39 7.07 49.80
CA MET A 1 47.29 5.71 49.24
C MET A 1 46.55 5.80 47.90
N ASN A 2 47.10 5.16 46.88
CA ASN A 2 46.80 5.31 45.45
C ASN A 2 45.47 4.62 45.07
N ILE A 3 44.59 5.31 44.34
CA ILE A 3 43.26 4.83 43.87
C ILE A 3 43.33 4.16 42.48
N ASN A 4 44.53 4.02 41.89
CA ASN A 4 44.69 3.48 40.53
C ASN A 4 44.75 1.94 40.41
N ASP A 5 44.27 1.17 41.39
CA ASP A 5 44.30 -0.30 41.33
C ASP A 5 42.90 -0.93 41.14
N ILE A 6 42.07 -0.29 40.32
CA ILE A 6 40.81 -0.91 39.86
C ILE A 6 41.08 -1.44 38.45
N LEU A 7 41.64 -2.65 38.39
CA LEU A 7 41.68 -3.44 37.16
C LEU A 7 40.24 -3.82 36.78
N MET A 8 39.55 -2.94 36.06
CA MET A 8 38.24 -3.26 35.48
C MET A 8 38.43 -4.35 34.42
N THR A 9 38.03 -5.57 34.74
CA THR A 9 37.89 -6.63 33.76
C THR A 9 36.85 -6.23 32.71
N PRO A 10 37.07 -6.58 31.42
CA PRO A 10 36.20 -6.19 30.31
C PRO A 10 34.75 -6.66 30.44
N GLN A 11 34.47 -7.60 31.36
CA GLN A 11 33.12 -8.05 31.64
C GLN A 11 32.30 -7.08 32.49
N MET A 12 32.91 -6.26 33.37
CA MET A 12 32.17 -5.24 34.13
C MET A 12 31.80 -4.03 33.27
N VAL A 13 32.61 -3.72 32.25
CA VAL A 13 32.29 -2.69 31.26
C VAL A 13 31.05 -3.11 30.45
N ALA A 14 30.94 -4.36 30.02
CA ALA A 14 29.79 -4.80 29.22
C ALA A 14 28.43 -4.71 29.96
N ASP A 15 28.43 -4.84 31.29
CA ASP A 15 27.22 -4.74 32.11
C ASP A 15 26.75 -3.28 32.30
N LEU A 16 27.70 -2.34 32.43
CA LEU A 16 27.42 -0.90 32.60
C LEU A 16 26.89 -0.22 31.33
N TYR A 17 27.13 -0.79 30.14
CA TYR A 17 26.64 -0.25 28.87
C TYR A 17 25.27 -0.81 28.44
N ARG A 18 24.61 -1.64 29.28
CA ARG A 18 23.30 -2.24 28.94
C ARG A 18 22.15 -1.22 28.94
N SER A 19 22.31 -0.03 29.53
CA SER A 19 21.14 0.84 29.82
C SER A 19 21.25 2.32 29.46
N THR A 20 22.35 2.79 28.87
CA THR A 20 22.43 4.19 28.42
C THR A 20 23.35 4.34 27.22
N LEU A 21 22.78 4.36 26.01
CA LEU A 21 23.42 4.98 24.86
C LEU A 21 22.67 6.28 24.57
N VAL A 22 23.19 7.35 25.17
CA VAL A 22 22.93 8.74 24.79
C VAL A 22 23.87 9.12 23.66
N GLU A 23 23.28 9.77 22.67
CA GLU A 23 23.80 10.40 21.47
C GLU A 23 24.83 11.52 21.77
N THR A 24 25.97 11.54 21.06
CA THR A 24 26.84 12.71 20.84
C THR A 24 27.70 12.42 19.60
N GLY A 25 27.45 13.02 18.43
CA GLY A 25 28.09 14.28 17.96
C GLY A 25 29.28 13.96 17.03
N GLU A 26 29.07 13.80 15.71
CA GLU A 26 29.40 14.76 14.63
C GLU A 26 30.86 14.69 14.10
N ASP A 27 31.03 14.01 12.95
CA ASP A 27 31.94 14.41 11.87
C ASP A 27 31.45 13.84 10.51
N PRO A 28 31.60 14.56 9.38
CA PRO A 28 30.74 14.44 8.21
C PRO A 28 31.48 13.82 7.01
N ALA A 29 31.28 12.52 6.74
CA ALA A 29 31.43 11.89 5.41
C ALA A 29 31.49 10.37 5.52
N HIS A 30 30.42 9.72 5.98
CA HIS A 30 30.06 8.41 5.45
C HIS A 30 28.62 8.10 5.83
N SER A 31 27.77 8.18 4.82
CA SER A 31 26.67 7.25 4.55
C SER A 31 26.12 6.56 5.79
N LEU A 32 25.10 7.19 6.37
CA LEU A 32 24.14 6.52 7.25
C LEU A 32 23.76 5.17 6.63
N PRO A 33 23.72 4.09 7.42
CA PRO A 33 23.20 2.80 6.96
C PRO A 33 21.69 2.94 6.67
N GLN A 34 21.36 3.39 5.47
CA GLN A 34 20.03 3.33 4.86
C GLN A 34 19.68 1.91 4.38
N GLU A 35 20.58 0.94 4.55
CA GLU A 35 20.45 -0.39 3.95
C GLU A 35 19.79 -1.45 4.85
N LYS A 36 18.96 -1.05 5.83
CA LYS A 36 18.13 -2.00 6.61
C LYS A 36 16.66 -1.60 6.69
N LYS A 37 16.15 -0.92 5.66
CA LYS A 37 14.71 -0.76 5.43
C LYS A 37 14.27 -1.17 4.02
N GLU A 38 15.20 -1.38 3.11
CA GLU A 38 14.89 -1.75 1.72
C GLU A 38 14.94 -3.26 1.44
N GLU A 39 15.51 -4.09 2.31
CA GLU A 39 15.59 -5.54 2.06
C GLU A 39 14.39 -6.37 2.60
N LEU A 40 13.53 -5.80 3.44
CA LEU A 40 12.27 -6.47 3.83
C LEU A 40 11.13 -6.26 2.82
N ALA A 41 11.26 -5.31 1.89
CA ALA A 41 10.22 -5.04 0.89
C ALA A 41 10.27 -6.03 -0.29
N SER A 42 11.35 -6.79 -0.45
CA SER A 42 11.58 -7.64 -1.63
C SER A 42 11.10 -9.10 -1.47
N THR A 43 10.61 -9.49 -0.29
CA THR A 43 10.12 -10.87 -0.03
C THR A 43 8.63 -10.96 0.29
N LEU A 44 7.91 -9.84 0.35
CA LEU A 44 6.45 -9.90 0.28
C LEU A 44 6.06 -10.11 -1.17
N GLY A 45 5.93 -11.38 -1.58
CA GLY A 45 5.21 -11.76 -2.78
C GLY A 45 3.75 -11.36 -2.61
N TRP A 46 3.44 -10.08 -2.78
CA TRP A 46 2.07 -9.58 -2.83
C TRP A 46 1.37 -10.36 -3.93
N LYS A 47 0.42 -11.22 -3.55
CA LYS A 47 -0.43 -11.92 -4.50
C LYS A 47 -1.37 -10.88 -5.09
N SER A 48 -0.90 -10.16 -6.09
CA SER A 48 -1.71 -9.29 -6.94
C SER A 48 -1.98 -9.96 -8.28
N LEU A 49 -3.15 -9.67 -8.84
CA LEU A 49 -3.56 -10.12 -10.16
C LEU A 49 -3.40 -8.96 -11.15
N GLY A 50 -2.48 -9.13 -12.11
CA GLY A 50 -2.07 -8.11 -13.09
C GLY A 50 -0.67 -7.51 -12.83
N ASP A 51 -0.04 -6.97 -13.89
CA ASP A 51 1.36 -6.53 -13.89
C ASP A 51 1.55 -5.05 -13.46
N ASN A 52 0.48 -4.35 -13.08
CA ASN A 52 0.53 -2.94 -12.67
C ASN A 52 1.23 -1.99 -13.68
N LYS A 53 1.20 -2.28 -14.99
CA LYS A 53 1.99 -1.52 -15.98
C LYS A 53 1.65 -0.03 -16.07
N LYS A 54 0.43 0.37 -15.68
CA LYS A 54 0.02 1.79 -15.61
C LYS A 54 -0.03 2.34 -14.19
N ASN A 55 0.56 1.64 -13.22
CA ASN A 55 0.58 2.09 -11.83
C ASN A 55 -0.84 2.25 -11.24
N ILE A 56 -1.76 1.36 -11.64
CA ILE A 56 -3.15 1.33 -11.15
C ILE A 56 -3.30 0.17 -10.19
N LEU A 57 -3.63 0.46 -8.95
CA LEU A 57 -3.88 -0.52 -7.91
C LEU A 57 -5.37 -0.56 -7.63
N ILE A 58 -5.91 -1.76 -7.57
CA ILE A 58 -7.30 -2.06 -7.27
C ILE A 58 -7.28 -2.88 -5.99
N ILE A 59 -7.98 -2.38 -4.99
CA ILE A 59 -8.08 -3.00 -3.69
C ILE A 59 -9.50 -3.50 -3.54
N VAL A 60 -9.59 -4.78 -3.22
CA VAL A 60 -10.85 -5.47 -2.97
C VAL A 60 -10.77 -6.22 -1.65
N GLN A 61 -11.91 -6.53 -1.06
CA GLN A 61 -12.00 -7.33 0.15
C GLN A 61 -12.96 -8.49 -0.05
N TYR A 62 -12.45 -9.63 -0.53
CA TYR A 62 -13.24 -10.85 -0.69
C TYR A 62 -12.79 -11.91 0.29
N LYS A 63 -13.73 -12.53 1.01
CA LYS A 63 -13.45 -13.66 1.90
C LYS A 63 -13.37 -15.00 1.16
N ASP A 64 -14.07 -15.10 0.04
CA ASP A 64 -14.31 -16.36 -0.67
C ASP A 64 -13.44 -16.53 -1.95
N ALA A 65 -12.67 -15.50 -2.31
CA ALA A 65 -11.87 -15.49 -3.54
C ALA A 65 -10.40 -15.14 -3.26
N VAL A 66 -9.47 -15.82 -3.94
CA VAL A 66 -8.02 -15.56 -3.81
C VAL A 66 -7.68 -14.11 -4.18
N HIS A 67 -8.37 -13.54 -5.17
CA HIS A 67 -8.24 -12.11 -5.52
C HIS A 67 -9.61 -11.48 -5.68
N ILE A 68 -10.40 -12.03 -6.59
CA ILE A 68 -11.71 -11.52 -7.01
C ILE A 68 -12.45 -12.69 -7.68
N PRO A 69 -13.78 -12.83 -7.53
CA PRO A 69 -14.55 -13.84 -8.26
C PRO A 69 -14.60 -13.53 -9.77
N ASP A 70 -14.77 -14.56 -10.60
CA ASP A 70 -14.75 -14.44 -12.07
C ASP A 70 -15.78 -13.45 -12.63
N GLY A 71 -16.98 -13.37 -12.03
CA GLY A 71 -18.02 -12.42 -12.45
C GLY A 71 -17.59 -10.96 -12.30
N ASP A 72 -17.10 -10.59 -11.11
CA ASP A 72 -16.61 -9.24 -10.85
C ASP A 72 -15.35 -8.91 -11.65
N LEU A 73 -14.50 -9.92 -11.94
CA LEU A 73 -13.32 -9.77 -12.80
C LEU A 73 -13.71 -9.48 -14.25
N ASP A 74 -14.70 -10.19 -14.81
CA ASP A 74 -15.22 -9.93 -16.16
C ASP A 74 -15.81 -8.52 -16.26
N PHE A 75 -16.56 -8.10 -15.24
CA PHE A 75 -17.11 -6.75 -15.14
C PHE A 75 -16.00 -5.68 -15.15
N LEU A 76 -14.99 -5.84 -14.29
CA LEU A 76 -13.82 -4.94 -14.25
C LEU A 76 -13.08 -4.94 -15.59
N THR A 77 -12.87 -6.11 -16.20
CA THR A 77 -12.17 -6.27 -17.47
C THR A 77 -12.92 -5.57 -18.60
N THR A 78 -14.23 -5.76 -18.70
CA THR A 78 -15.09 -5.07 -19.68
C THR A 78 -15.01 -3.55 -19.51
N MET A 79 -14.99 -3.07 -18.27
CA MET A 79 -14.88 -1.65 -17.96
C MET A 79 -13.49 -1.11 -18.34
N LEU A 80 -12.42 -1.78 -17.91
CA LEU A 80 -11.05 -1.41 -18.25
C LEU A 80 -10.81 -1.42 -19.76
N ALA A 81 -11.35 -2.41 -20.47
CA ALA A 81 -11.29 -2.53 -21.92
C ALA A 81 -11.91 -1.32 -22.62
N ALA A 82 -13.07 -0.85 -22.14
CA ALA A 82 -13.68 0.37 -22.65
C ALA A 82 -12.83 1.62 -22.38
N CYS A 83 -12.02 1.63 -21.32
CA CYS A 83 -11.04 2.68 -21.00
C CYS A 83 -9.72 2.54 -21.78
N LYS A 84 -9.58 1.59 -22.71
CA LYS A 84 -8.28 1.22 -23.35
C LYS A 84 -7.19 0.88 -22.33
N THR A 85 -7.60 0.18 -21.27
CA THR A 85 -6.73 -0.30 -20.19
C THR A 85 -6.90 -1.81 -20.10
N GLY A 86 -5.80 -2.55 -20.03
CA GLY A 86 -5.85 -3.99 -19.86
C GLY A 86 -5.84 -4.40 -18.39
N LEU A 87 -6.19 -5.66 -18.13
CA LEU A 87 -5.99 -6.27 -16.81
C LEU A 87 -4.48 -6.38 -16.46
N THR A 88 -3.62 -6.38 -17.47
CA THR A 88 -2.15 -6.30 -17.34
C THR A 88 -1.66 -4.92 -16.86
N ASP A 89 -2.44 -3.86 -17.07
CA ASP A 89 -2.08 -2.50 -16.66
C ASP A 89 -2.43 -2.19 -15.20
N VAL A 90 -3.35 -2.97 -14.64
CA VAL A 90 -3.83 -2.86 -13.25
C VAL A 90 -3.18 -3.92 -12.38
N ALA A 91 -3.20 -3.72 -11.08
CA ALA A 91 -2.91 -4.75 -10.09
C ALA A 91 -4.09 -4.84 -9.14
N ILE A 92 -4.72 -6.00 -9.06
CA ILE A 92 -5.83 -6.27 -8.14
C ILE A 92 -5.26 -7.00 -6.93
N LEU A 93 -5.37 -6.39 -5.76
CA LEU A 93 -4.95 -6.97 -4.49
C LEU A 93 -6.17 -7.16 -3.58
N ASN A 94 -6.26 -8.36 -3.00
CA ASN A 94 -7.25 -8.64 -1.97
C ASN A 94 -6.67 -8.38 -0.58
N LEU A 95 -7.24 -7.42 0.17
CA LEU A 95 -6.82 -7.12 1.54
C LEU A 95 -7.09 -8.26 2.52
N ASN A 96 -8.02 -9.15 2.21
CA ASN A 96 -8.32 -10.29 3.08
C ASN A 96 -7.10 -11.21 3.28
N ASN A 97 -6.28 -11.37 2.23
CA ASN A 97 -5.06 -12.17 2.29
C ASN A 97 -3.93 -11.49 3.07
N HIS A 98 -4.04 -10.17 3.29
CA HIS A 98 -2.99 -9.36 3.88
C HIS A 98 -3.56 -8.37 4.92
N PRO A 99 -4.11 -8.87 6.04
CA PRO A 99 -4.61 -8.01 7.11
C PRO A 99 -3.43 -7.25 7.75
N GLY A 100 -3.36 -5.94 7.52
CA GLY A 100 -2.26 -5.07 8.00
C GLY A 100 -1.43 -4.43 6.90
N ALA A 101 -1.73 -4.73 5.64
CA ALA A 101 -1.09 -4.07 4.51
C ALA A 101 -1.43 -2.57 4.50
N SER A 102 -0.44 -1.72 4.79
CA SER A 102 -0.64 -0.26 4.81
C SER A 102 -0.63 0.31 3.40
N TYR A 103 -1.50 1.29 3.12
CA TYR A 103 -1.51 1.99 1.84
C TYR A 103 -0.11 2.42 1.38
N LYS A 104 0.75 2.88 2.31
CA LYS A 104 2.13 3.30 2.00
C LYS A 104 2.96 2.17 1.40
N GLU A 105 2.84 0.94 1.93
CA GLU A 105 3.61 -0.21 1.46
C GLU A 105 3.16 -0.63 0.07
N LEU A 106 1.84 -0.71 -0.16
CA LEU A 106 1.32 -1.04 -1.48
C LEU A 106 1.65 0.06 -2.51
N THR A 107 1.41 1.32 -2.16
CA THR A 107 1.70 2.44 -3.05
C THR A 107 3.19 2.53 -3.35
N ALA A 108 4.07 2.22 -2.39
CA ALA A 108 5.52 2.18 -2.62
C ALA A 108 5.95 0.97 -3.47
N PHE A 109 5.44 -0.23 -3.15
CA PHE A 109 5.77 -1.48 -3.85
C PHE A 109 5.32 -1.46 -5.31
N PHE A 110 4.05 -1.10 -5.54
CA PHE A 110 3.47 -1.01 -6.88
C PHE A 110 3.77 0.34 -7.56
N LYS A 111 4.38 1.32 -6.86
CA LYS A 111 4.55 2.70 -7.36
C LYS A 111 3.25 3.28 -7.95
N SER A 112 2.12 2.89 -7.36
CA SER A 112 0.80 3.12 -7.96
C SER A 112 0.39 4.58 -7.86
N LYS A 113 0.10 5.21 -9.00
CA LYS A 113 -0.41 6.57 -9.11
C LYS A 113 -1.92 6.63 -8.96
N ILE A 114 -2.59 5.50 -9.12
CA ILE A 114 -4.05 5.39 -9.10
C ILE A 114 -4.38 4.25 -8.16
N VAL A 115 -5.25 4.49 -7.18
CA VAL A 115 -5.68 3.47 -6.21
C VAL A 115 -7.20 3.46 -6.15
N LEU A 116 -7.81 2.34 -6.49
CA LEU A 116 -9.25 2.13 -6.45
C LEU A 116 -9.56 1.23 -5.25
N LEU A 117 -10.39 1.71 -4.34
CA LEU A 117 -10.83 1.02 -3.14
C LEU A 117 -12.28 0.55 -3.36
N PHE A 118 -12.49 -0.74 -3.51
CA PHE A 118 -13.81 -1.35 -3.61
C PHE A 118 -14.19 -1.96 -2.27
N ASP A 119 -15.31 -1.50 -1.71
CA ASP A 119 -15.84 -1.94 -0.42
C ASP A 119 -14.85 -1.81 0.75
N THR A 120 -13.79 -1.01 0.58
CA THR A 120 -12.72 -0.82 1.56
C THR A 120 -12.71 0.63 2.01
N GLU A 121 -13.07 0.87 3.26
CA GLU A 121 -13.06 2.22 3.82
C GLU A 121 -11.65 2.84 3.75
N PRO A 122 -11.50 4.10 3.31
CA PRO A 122 -10.23 4.82 3.30
C PRO A 122 -9.55 4.81 4.68
N SER A 123 -10.33 4.98 5.74
CA SER A 123 -9.87 4.92 7.13
C SER A 123 -9.27 3.56 7.48
N ALA A 124 -9.90 2.46 7.05
CA ALA A 124 -9.41 1.09 7.26
C ALA A 124 -8.15 0.80 6.43
N PHE A 125 -8.03 1.44 5.27
CA PHE A 125 -6.84 1.37 4.43
C PHE A 125 -5.64 2.18 5.00
N GLY A 126 -5.87 2.96 6.05
CA GLY A 126 -4.85 3.76 6.73
C GLY A 126 -4.70 5.18 6.19
N LEU A 127 -5.65 5.66 5.37
CA LEU A 127 -5.65 7.06 4.93
C LEU A 127 -6.10 7.97 6.08
N PRO A 128 -5.42 9.11 6.33
CA PRO A 128 -5.80 10.08 7.37
C PRO A 128 -7.05 10.89 6.99
N MET A 129 -7.69 10.56 5.87
CA MET A 129 -8.80 11.28 5.28
C MET A 129 -9.85 10.27 4.83
N ASN A 130 -11.11 10.56 5.20
CA ASN A 130 -12.26 9.77 4.80
C ASN A 130 -13.05 10.56 3.76
N PHE A 131 -13.46 9.91 2.67
CA PHE A 131 -14.18 10.55 1.57
C PHE A 131 -15.31 9.63 1.09
N PRO A 132 -16.43 10.20 0.63
CA PRO A 132 -17.59 9.43 0.20
C PRO A 132 -17.32 8.63 -1.08
N HIS A 133 -18.24 7.70 -1.38
CA HIS A 133 -18.19 6.93 -2.61
C HIS A 133 -18.18 7.82 -3.85
N TYR A 134 -17.44 7.39 -4.88
CA TYR A 134 -17.28 8.08 -6.17
C TYR A 134 -16.59 9.45 -6.09
N GLN A 135 -15.85 9.71 -5.01
CA GLN A 135 -15.02 10.90 -4.90
C GLN A 135 -13.56 10.58 -5.22
N LEU A 136 -13.00 11.31 -6.19
CA LEU A 136 -11.58 11.28 -6.53
C LEU A 136 -10.82 12.13 -5.50
N GLN A 137 -9.93 11.49 -4.75
CA GLN A 137 -9.12 12.14 -3.73
C GLN A 137 -7.64 12.01 -4.09
N ALA A 138 -6.99 13.12 -4.41
CA ALA A 138 -5.55 13.13 -4.63
C ALA A 138 -4.82 13.17 -3.27
N PHE A 139 -3.96 12.18 -3.01
CA PHE A 139 -3.18 12.08 -1.78
C PHE A 139 -1.82 11.40 -2.06
N ALA A 140 -0.74 11.87 -1.42
CA ALA A 140 0.59 11.25 -1.54
C ALA A 140 1.09 10.99 -3.00
N ASN A 141 0.82 11.91 -3.93
CA ASN A 141 1.09 11.76 -5.38
C ASN A 141 0.34 10.61 -6.08
N ALA A 142 -0.72 10.10 -5.47
CA ALA A 142 -1.64 9.15 -6.06
C ALA A 142 -3.09 9.66 -5.99
N THR A 143 -3.93 9.20 -6.90
CA THR A 143 -5.37 9.48 -6.90
C THR A 143 -6.10 8.27 -6.35
N PHE A 144 -6.78 8.45 -5.22
CA PHE A 144 -7.62 7.46 -4.59
C PHE A 144 -9.07 7.62 -5.04
N LEU A 145 -9.74 6.50 -5.28
CA LEU A 145 -11.17 6.44 -5.52
C LEU A 145 -11.75 5.41 -4.56
N TYR A 146 -12.86 5.74 -3.92
CA TYR A 146 -13.59 4.83 -3.05
C TYR A 146 -14.93 4.52 -3.68
N SER A 147 -15.28 3.26 -3.78
CA SER A 147 -16.53 2.79 -4.36
C SER A 147 -17.09 1.61 -3.56
N PRO A 148 -18.41 1.38 -3.64
CA PRO A 148 -19.02 0.18 -3.08
C PRO A 148 -18.51 -1.10 -3.75
N SER A 149 -18.90 -2.25 -3.22
CA SER A 149 -18.54 -3.57 -3.74
C SER A 149 -18.90 -3.74 -5.23
N LEU A 150 -18.08 -4.47 -5.98
CA LEU A 150 -18.35 -4.71 -7.41
C LEU A 150 -19.69 -5.43 -7.63
N THR A 151 -20.08 -6.28 -6.70
CA THR A 151 -21.38 -6.97 -6.71
C THR A 151 -22.56 -5.99 -6.61
N ASP A 152 -22.48 -4.96 -5.76
CA ASP A 152 -23.48 -3.88 -5.71
C ASP A 152 -23.51 -3.08 -7.02
N LEU A 153 -22.33 -2.79 -7.60
CA LEU A 153 -22.25 -2.09 -8.88
C LEU A 153 -22.83 -2.89 -10.05
N GLU A 154 -22.71 -4.21 -10.03
CA GLU A 154 -23.26 -5.08 -11.05
C GLU A 154 -24.79 -5.12 -10.99
N ASN A 155 -25.36 -5.12 -9.79
CA ASN A 155 -26.80 -5.06 -9.58
C ASN A 155 -27.39 -3.68 -9.95
N ASP A 156 -26.62 -2.59 -9.81
CA ASP A 156 -27.13 -1.22 -9.93
C ASP A 156 -26.48 -0.40 -11.07
N LYS A 157 -27.22 -0.23 -12.17
CA LYS A 157 -26.75 0.49 -13.38
C LYS A 157 -26.32 1.94 -13.13
N LEU A 158 -26.93 2.60 -12.14
CA LEU A 158 -26.56 3.98 -11.79
C LEU A 158 -25.19 4.03 -11.13
N GLN A 159 -24.91 3.10 -10.23
CA GLN A 159 -23.62 2.97 -9.55
C GLN A 159 -22.50 2.65 -10.55
N LYS A 160 -22.74 1.71 -11.48
CA LYS A 160 -21.84 1.43 -12.60
C LYS A 160 -21.49 2.68 -13.40
N SER A 161 -22.49 3.49 -13.74
CA SER A 161 -22.29 4.72 -14.50
C SER A 161 -21.49 5.76 -13.70
N LYS A 162 -21.69 5.86 -12.38
CA LYS A 162 -20.91 6.76 -11.51
C LYS A 162 -19.44 6.34 -11.43
N LEU A 163 -19.16 5.05 -11.22
CA LEU A 163 -17.78 4.53 -11.24
C LEU A 163 -17.13 4.81 -12.59
N TRP A 164 -17.86 4.53 -13.67
CA TRP A 164 -17.39 4.75 -15.04
C TRP A 164 -17.00 6.21 -15.29
N VAL A 165 -17.83 7.16 -14.86
CA VAL A 165 -17.52 8.60 -14.96
C VAL A 165 -16.27 8.94 -14.16
N CYS A 166 -16.09 8.37 -12.96
CA CYS A 166 -14.88 8.58 -12.17
C CYS A 166 -13.64 8.02 -12.86
N LEU A 167 -13.70 6.79 -13.37
CA LEU A 167 -12.62 6.16 -14.13
C LEU A 167 -12.26 6.97 -15.37
N LYS A 168 -13.24 7.44 -16.14
CA LYS A 168 -12.98 8.31 -17.30
C LYS A 168 -12.26 9.60 -16.91
N ARG A 169 -12.69 10.26 -15.83
CA ARG A 169 -12.00 11.46 -15.30
C ARG A 169 -10.59 11.13 -14.85
N LEU A 170 -10.39 9.96 -14.25
CA LEU A 170 -9.10 9.50 -13.74
C LEU A 170 -8.11 9.17 -14.87
N PHE A 171 -8.61 8.54 -15.94
CA PHE A 171 -7.84 8.23 -17.15
C PHE A 171 -7.80 9.37 -18.17
N ASN A 172 -8.41 10.51 -17.86
CA ASN A 172 -8.46 11.69 -18.73
C ASN A 172 -9.03 11.39 -20.14
N LEU A 173 -10.04 10.51 -20.21
CA LEU A 173 -10.76 10.08 -21.43
C LEU A 173 -11.92 11.01 -21.81
#